data_AF-A0A4Q6UD38-F1
#
_entry.id   AF-A0A4Q6UD38-F1
#
_cell.length_a   1.000
_cell.length_b   1.000
_cell.length_c   1.000
_cell.angle_alpha   90.00
_cell.angle_beta   90.00
_cell.angle_gamma   90.00
#
_symmetry.space_group_name_H-M   'P 1'
#
loop_
_entity.id
_entity.type
_entity.pdbx_description
1 polymer ?
#
loop_
_entity_poly.entity_id
_entity_poly.type
_entity_poly.pdbx_seq_one_letter_code
_entity_poly.pdbx_strand_id
1 'polypeptide(L)'
;MTRDWTRLASAIEGRRREMGLTQVELAEAAGVSESTVQNLESGTARRRLPSSLPRIEIALGWETGSGEAVLDGAEPTVKPQPETPQVGQPSALPLRIQQELEDGQLLDATVLDLTPDSSAKMIVVVKGKEGATPEQIRRDLLAWADKQRRLQG
;
A
#
# COMPACT_ATOMS: atom_id res chain seq x y z
N MET A 1 -28.75 21.55 15.16
CA MET A 1 -28.37 20.64 14.07
C MET A 1 -28.63 19.21 14.53
N THR A 2 -29.25 18.39 13.69
CA THR A 2 -29.54 16.98 14.02
C THR A 2 -28.36 16.14 13.55
N ARG A 3 -27.69 15.44 14.48
CA ARG A 3 -26.57 14.55 14.16
C ARG A 3 -27.03 13.37 13.32
N ASP A 4 -26.36 13.13 12.19
CA ASP A 4 -26.69 12.05 11.26
C ASP A 4 -25.92 10.76 11.58
N TRP A 5 -26.50 9.97 12.49
CA TRP A 5 -25.93 8.69 12.93
C TRP A 5 -25.91 7.63 11.84
N THR A 6 -26.83 7.70 10.87
CA THR A 6 -26.88 6.77 9.74
C THR A 6 -25.71 7.05 8.79
N ARG A 7 -25.41 8.32 8.52
CA ARG A 7 -24.24 8.72 7.74
C ARG A 7 -22.94 8.25 8.38
N LEU A 8 -22.78 8.44 9.70
CA LEU A 8 -21.61 7.95 10.42
C LEU A 8 -21.47 6.43 10.31
N ALA A 9 -22.56 5.69 10.48
CA ALA A 9 -22.55 4.23 10.36
C ALA A 9 -22.10 3.77 8.97
N SER A 10 -22.68 4.33 7.91
CA SER A 10 -22.30 3.99 6.53
C SER A 10 -20.85 4.37 6.21
N ALA A 11 -20.35 5.49 6.73
CA ALA A 11 -18.96 5.90 6.55
C ALA A 11 -17.98 4.93 7.24
N ILE A 12 -18.28 4.51 8.48
CA ILE A 12 -17.48 3.53 9.23
C ILE A 12 -17.47 2.18 8.48
N GLU A 13 -18.64 1.69 8.10
CA GLU A 13 -18.80 0.41 7.42
C GLU A 13 -18.09 0.41 6.05
N GLY A 14 -18.27 1.49 5.27
CA GLY A 14 -17.61 1.68 3.98
C GLY A 14 -16.09 1.66 4.12
N ARG A 15 -15.55 2.46 5.03
CA ARG A 15 -14.09 2.52 5.27
C ARG A 15 -13.53 1.19 5.75
N ARG A 16 -14.23 0.51 6.66
CA ARG A 16 -13.83 -0.81 7.15
C ARG A 16 -13.73 -1.81 6.00
N ARG A 17 -14.72 -1.82 5.09
CA ARG A 17 -14.71 -2.67 3.89
C ARG A 17 -13.61 -2.31 2.90
N GLU A 18 -13.33 -1.02 2.68
CA GLU A 18 -12.20 -0.58 1.84
C GLU A 18 -10.87 -1.11 2.36
N MET A 19 -10.71 -1.19 3.68
CA MET A 19 -9.54 -1.75 4.34
C MET A 19 -9.53 -3.28 4.38
N GLY A 20 -10.59 -3.95 3.89
CA GLY A 20 -10.73 -5.40 3.92
C GLY A 20 -10.96 -5.99 5.32
N LEU A 21 -11.35 -5.17 6.30
CA LEU A 21 -11.49 -5.58 7.69
C LEU A 21 -12.90 -6.12 7.98
N THR A 22 -12.98 -7.14 8.83
CA THR A 22 -14.20 -7.57 9.52
C THR A 22 -14.51 -6.66 10.72
N GLN A 23 -15.73 -6.72 11.26
CA GLN A 23 -16.09 -5.96 12.47
C GLN A 23 -15.23 -6.36 13.68
N VAL A 24 -14.84 -7.64 13.77
CA VAL A 24 -13.95 -8.17 14.81
C VAL A 24 -12.55 -7.58 14.67
N GLU A 25 -11.96 -7.60 13.47
CA GLU A 25 -10.62 -7.04 13.23
C GLU A 25 -10.57 -5.53 13.48
N LEU A 26 -11.61 -4.78 13.11
CA LEU A 26 -11.71 -3.36 13.46
C LEU A 26 -11.79 -3.15 14.99
N ALA A 27 -12.55 -4.01 15.68
CA ALA A 27 -12.68 -3.92 17.13
C ALA A 27 -11.33 -4.19 17.83
N GLU A 28 -10.61 -5.21 17.39
CA GLU A 28 -9.27 -5.54 17.87
C GLU A 28 -8.29 -4.39 17.62
N ALA A 29 -8.26 -3.84 16.41
CA ALA A 29 -7.39 -2.72 16.06
C ALA A 29 -7.68 -1.45 16.90
N ALA A 30 -8.94 -1.21 17.26
CA ALA A 30 -9.36 -0.10 18.11
C ALA A 30 -9.32 -0.40 19.62
N GLY A 31 -9.02 -1.64 20.02
CA GLY A 31 -9.07 -2.10 21.40
C GLY A 31 -10.46 -1.99 22.05
N VAL A 32 -11.53 -2.20 21.27
CA VAL A 32 -12.93 -2.18 21.74
C VAL A 32 -13.57 -3.56 21.62
N SER A 33 -14.79 -3.73 22.13
CA SER A 33 -15.58 -4.93 21.84
C SER A 33 -16.14 -4.90 20.41
N GLU A 34 -16.31 -6.06 19.79
CA GLU A 34 -17.04 -6.20 18.51
C GLU A 34 -18.44 -5.56 18.59
N SER A 35 -19.13 -5.77 19.71
CA SER A 35 -20.44 -5.15 19.96
C SER A 35 -20.41 -3.62 19.91
N THR A 36 -19.28 -2.97 20.21
CA THR A 36 -19.11 -1.52 20.09
C THR A 36 -19.11 -1.10 18.62
N VAL A 37 -18.42 -1.86 17.76
CA VAL A 37 -18.37 -1.63 16.31
C VAL A 37 -19.75 -1.86 15.70
N GLN A 38 -20.38 -3.00 16.02
CA GLN A 38 -21.72 -3.34 15.53
C GLN A 38 -22.76 -2.27 15.90
N ASN A 39 -22.70 -1.75 17.13
CA ASN A 39 -23.56 -0.66 17.59
C ASN A 39 -23.29 0.66 16.86
N LEU A 40 -22.05 0.95 16.46
CA LEU A 40 -21.74 2.13 15.65
C LEU A 40 -22.26 1.98 14.22
N GLU A 41 -22.04 0.81 13.61
CA GLU A 41 -22.51 0.48 12.26
C GLU A 41 -24.03 0.29 12.15
N SER A 42 -24.74 0.12 13.27
CA SER A 42 -26.20 0.07 13.26
C SER A 42 -26.86 1.45 13.07
N GLY A 43 -26.09 2.54 13.17
CA GLY A 43 -26.61 3.90 13.01
C GLY A 43 -27.58 4.35 14.11
N THR A 44 -27.63 3.65 15.25
CA THR A 44 -28.53 3.98 16.35
C THR A 44 -28.25 5.40 16.86
N ALA A 45 -29.29 6.24 16.89
CA ALA A 45 -29.16 7.62 17.34
C ALA A 45 -28.77 7.69 18.82
N ARG A 46 -27.82 8.57 19.16
CA ARG A 46 -27.34 8.77 20.54
C ARG A 46 -27.31 10.24 20.92
N ARG A 47 -27.49 10.47 22.22
CA ARG A 47 -27.42 11.82 22.80
C ARG A 47 -25.98 12.33 22.94
N ARG A 48 -25.00 11.43 23.14
CA ARG A 48 -23.57 11.76 23.30
C ARG A 48 -22.73 10.90 22.36
N LEU A 49 -21.55 11.42 21.99
CA LEU A 49 -20.54 10.66 21.27
C LEU A 49 -20.00 9.53 22.18
N PRO A 50 -19.93 8.28 21.68
CA PRO A 50 -19.26 7.21 22.39
C PRO A 50 -17.78 7.53 22.62
N SER A 51 -17.26 7.23 23.81
CA SER A 51 -15.83 7.38 24.13
C SER A 51 -14.93 6.44 23.33
N SER A 52 -15.50 5.43 22.66
CA SER A 52 -14.82 4.55 21.72
C SER A 52 -14.59 5.17 20.35
N LEU A 53 -15.34 6.21 19.97
CA LEU A 53 -15.30 6.77 18.62
C LEU A 53 -13.89 7.24 18.21
N PRO A 54 -13.11 7.95 19.06
CA PRO A 54 -11.75 8.34 18.71
C PRO A 54 -10.80 7.16 18.43
N ARG A 55 -11.01 6.03 19.12
CA ARG A 55 -10.20 4.83 18.90
C ARG A 55 -10.56 4.14 17.60
N ILE A 56 -11.85 4.15 17.24
CA ILE A 56 -12.34 3.67 15.94
C ILE A 56 -11.82 4.57 14.80
N GLU A 57 -11.83 5.90 14.96
CA GLU A 57 -11.26 6.83 13.99
C GLU A 57 -9.79 6.50 13.71
N ILE A 58 -8.99 6.32 14.77
CA ILE A 58 -7.57 5.94 14.64
C ILE A 58 -7.41 4.61 13.91
N ALA A 59 -8.21 3.59 14.26
CA ALA A 59 -8.15 2.27 13.63
C ALA A 59 -8.56 2.28 12.14
N LEU A 60 -9.45 3.19 11.74
CA LEU A 60 -9.86 3.40 10.34
C LEU A 60 -8.87 4.27 9.54
N GLY A 61 -7.80 4.75 10.19
CA GLY A 61 -6.85 5.68 9.61
C GLY A 61 -7.43 7.07 9.40
N TRP A 62 -8.45 7.47 10.15
CA TRP A 62 -9.00 8.82 10.14
C TRP A 62 -8.28 9.74 11.13
N GLU A 63 -8.35 11.05 10.88
CA GLU A 63 -7.99 12.05 11.88
C GLU A 63 -9.02 12.09 13.01
N THR A 64 -8.56 12.36 14.22
CA THR A 64 -9.43 12.51 15.39
C THR A 64 -10.44 13.64 15.18
N GLY A 65 -11.72 13.36 15.39
CA GLY A 65 -12.82 14.30 15.14
C GLY A 65 -13.49 14.13 13.77
N SER A 66 -12.97 13.27 12.90
CA SER A 66 -13.62 12.95 11.61
C SER A 66 -15.01 12.38 11.78
N GLY A 67 -15.24 11.55 12.80
CA GLY A 67 -16.55 10.99 13.10
C GLY A 67 -17.57 12.05 13.54
N GLU A 68 -17.13 13.07 14.28
CA GLU A 68 -18.00 14.21 14.60
C GLU A 68 -18.31 15.05 13.36
N ALA A 69 -17.31 15.31 12.52
CA ALA A 69 -17.50 16.01 11.26
C ALA A 69 -18.51 15.29 10.34
N VAL A 70 -18.45 13.95 10.27
CA VAL A 70 -19.41 13.13 9.52
C VAL A 70 -20.83 13.23 10.10
N LEU A 71 -20.96 13.23 11.44
CA LEU A 71 -22.27 13.45 12.09
C LEU A 71 -22.87 14.82 11.76
N ASP A 72 -22.02 15.83 11.50
CA ASP A 72 -22.43 17.18 11.12
C ASP A 72 -22.59 17.36 9.60
N GLY A 73 -22.40 16.29 8.81
CA GLY A 73 -22.63 16.26 7.37
C GLY A 73 -21.39 16.48 6.50
N ALA A 74 -20.20 16.58 7.09
CA ALA A 74 -18.94 16.61 6.35
C ALA A 74 -18.49 15.20 5.92
N GLU A 75 -17.37 15.13 5.20
CA GLU A 75 -16.67 13.88 4.85
C GLU A 75 -15.58 13.57 5.90
N PRO A 76 -15.27 12.29 6.16
CA PRO A 76 -14.20 11.93 7.09
C PRO A 76 -12.83 12.30 6.52
N THR A 77 -11.94 12.81 7.35
CA THR A 77 -10.57 13.13 6.92
C THR A 77 -9.69 11.91 7.12
N VAL A 78 -9.30 11.27 6.02
CA VAL A 78 -8.34 10.16 6.04
C VAL A 78 -6.96 10.74 6.32
N LYS A 79 -6.33 10.28 7.41
CA LYS A 79 -4.96 10.66 7.73
C LYS A 79 -4.06 10.13 6.61
N PRO A 80 -3.22 10.95 5.97
CA PRO A 80 -2.22 10.45 5.06
C PRO A 80 -1.29 9.54 5.85
N GLN A 81 -1.47 8.23 5.70
CA GLN A 81 -0.58 7.26 6.27
C GLN A 81 0.76 7.48 5.56
N PRO A 82 1.86 7.79 6.27
CA PRO A 82 3.17 7.62 5.66
C PRO A 82 3.19 6.18 5.19
N GLU A 83 3.37 5.98 3.89
CA GLU A 83 3.40 4.68 3.24
C GLU A 83 4.22 3.75 4.10
N THR A 84 3.54 2.88 4.87
CA THR A 84 4.25 1.98 5.77
C THR A 84 5.07 1.09 4.84
N PRO A 85 6.42 1.09 4.92
CA PRO A 85 7.21 0.17 4.12
C PRO A 85 6.67 -1.23 4.41
N GLN A 86 6.22 -1.94 3.39
CA GLN A 86 5.70 -3.29 3.53
C GLN A 86 6.76 -4.13 4.26
N VAL A 87 6.50 -4.43 5.53
CA VAL A 87 7.38 -5.24 6.37
C VAL A 87 7.39 -6.65 5.77
N GLY A 88 8.47 -6.95 5.04
CA GLY A 88 8.61 -8.12 4.19
C GLY A 88 9.56 -7.92 3.01
N GLN A 89 9.93 -6.69 2.66
CA GLN A 89 11.02 -6.43 1.72
C GLN A 89 12.36 -6.24 2.46
N PRO A 90 13.34 -7.14 2.34
CA PRO A 90 14.74 -6.73 2.42
C PRO A 90 15.08 -6.03 1.09
N SER A 91 14.66 -4.77 0.90
CA SER A 91 14.89 -4.02 -0.34
C SER A 91 15.81 -2.83 -0.19
N ALA A 92 16.85 -2.95 0.63
CA ALA A 92 18.10 -2.32 0.22
C ALA A 92 18.82 -3.33 -0.68
N LEU A 93 18.77 -3.12 -2.00
CA LEU A 93 19.73 -3.77 -2.91
C LEU A 93 21.13 -3.63 -2.28
N PRO A 94 22.01 -4.63 -2.34
CA PRO A 94 23.37 -4.47 -1.81
C PRO A 94 23.99 -3.16 -2.35
N LEU A 95 24.72 -2.41 -1.52
CA LEU A 95 25.28 -1.10 -1.90
C LEU A 95 26.04 -1.16 -3.23
N ARG A 96 26.72 -2.28 -3.50
CA ARG A 96 27.41 -2.52 -4.77
C ARG A 96 26.45 -2.48 -5.98
N ILE A 97 25.27 -3.08 -5.86
CA ILE A 97 24.24 -3.03 -6.91
C ILE A 97 23.66 -1.62 -7.01
N GLN A 98 23.45 -0.91 -5.90
CA GLN A 98 22.97 0.46 -5.93
C GLN A 98 23.95 1.37 -6.70
N GLN A 99 25.24 1.32 -6.37
CA GLN A 99 26.29 2.08 -7.06
C GLN A 99 26.34 1.76 -8.55
N GLU A 100 26.34 0.47 -8.90
CA GLU A 100 26.32 0.08 -10.30
C GLU A 100 25.03 0.51 -11.00
N LEU A 101 23.89 0.62 -10.29
CA LEU A 101 22.62 1.16 -10.80
C LEU A 101 22.57 2.69 -10.88
N GLU A 102 23.40 3.41 -10.15
CA GLU A 102 23.62 4.86 -10.30
C GLU A 102 24.56 5.16 -11.47
N ASP A 103 25.59 4.34 -11.66
CA ASP A 103 26.64 4.58 -12.64
C ASP A 103 26.22 4.14 -14.06
N GLY A 104 25.97 5.09 -14.96
CA GLY A 104 25.68 4.83 -16.38
C GLY A 104 24.21 4.57 -16.73
N GLN A 105 23.91 4.53 -18.03
CA GLN A 105 22.54 4.48 -18.55
C GLN A 105 21.98 3.05 -18.48
N LEU A 106 20.81 2.90 -17.85
CA LEU A 106 20.05 1.65 -17.89
C LEU A 106 19.58 1.39 -19.33
N LEU A 107 19.98 0.26 -19.91
CA LEU A 107 19.61 -0.11 -21.28
C LEU A 107 18.40 -1.05 -21.32
N ASP A 108 18.39 -2.07 -20.45
CA ASP A 108 17.32 -3.07 -20.38
C ASP A 108 17.30 -3.78 -19.01
N ALA A 109 16.19 -4.40 -18.66
CA ALA A 109 16.07 -5.27 -17.50
C ALA A 109 15.09 -6.43 -17.77
N THR A 110 15.48 -7.66 -17.42
CA THR A 110 14.61 -8.83 -17.50
C THR A 110 14.50 -9.53 -16.17
N VAL A 111 13.34 -10.16 -15.94
CA VAL A 111 13.10 -11.05 -14.81
C VAL A 111 13.00 -12.48 -15.33
N LEU A 112 13.72 -13.40 -14.71
CA LEU A 112 13.78 -14.81 -15.07
C LEU A 112 13.38 -15.63 -13.85
N ASP A 113 12.53 -16.63 -14.03
CA ASP A 113 12.25 -17.59 -12.97
C ASP A 113 13.43 -18.56 -12.86
N LEU A 114 13.96 -18.77 -11.65
CA LEU A 114 15.17 -19.59 -11.46
C LEU A 114 14.86 -21.08 -11.66
N THR A 115 13.70 -21.55 -11.20
CA THR A 115 13.15 -22.87 -11.53
C THR A 115 11.63 -22.76 -11.61
N PRO A 116 10.94 -23.63 -12.38
CA PRO A 116 9.48 -23.57 -12.53
C PRO A 116 8.72 -23.68 -11.21
N ASP A 117 9.29 -24.41 -10.24
CA ASP A 117 8.66 -24.71 -8.96
C ASP A 117 9.13 -23.79 -7.81
N SER A 118 10.01 -22.82 -8.10
CA SER A 118 10.53 -21.88 -7.10
C SER A 118 9.93 -20.49 -7.29
N SER A 119 9.62 -19.83 -6.17
CA SER A 119 9.29 -18.41 -6.16
C SER A 119 10.50 -17.50 -6.36
N ALA A 120 11.70 -18.07 -6.43
CA ALA A 120 12.93 -17.32 -6.62
C ALA A 120 13.02 -16.80 -8.07
N LYS A 121 13.22 -15.48 -8.19
CA LYS A 121 13.38 -14.76 -9.45
C LYS A 121 14.80 -14.21 -9.55
N MET A 122 15.41 -14.33 -10.72
CA MET A 122 16.65 -13.67 -11.08
C MET A 122 16.34 -12.42 -11.90
N ILE A 123 16.90 -11.28 -11.47
CA ILE A 123 16.77 -10.01 -12.20
C ILE A 123 18.12 -9.74 -12.86
N VAL A 124 18.11 -9.56 -14.17
CA VAL A 124 19.31 -9.17 -14.93
C VAL A 124 19.13 -7.75 -15.40
N VAL A 125 20.06 -6.89 -15.00
CA VAL A 125 20.07 -5.47 -15.40
C VAL A 125 21.23 -5.24 -16.36
N VAL A 126 20.93 -4.59 -17.50
CA VAL A 126 21.91 -4.28 -18.53
C VAL A 126 22.22 -2.79 -18.49
N LYS A 127 23.50 -2.47 -18.31
CA LYS A 127 24.00 -1.11 -18.23
C LYS A 127 24.90 -0.77 -19.41
N GLY A 128 24.68 0.43 -19.94
CA GLY A 128 25.44 1.03 -21.01
C GLY A 128 26.33 2.13 -20.47
N LYS A 129 27.40 2.42 -21.21
CA LYS A 129 28.27 3.54 -20.92
C LYS A 129 27.50 4.86 -21.01
N GLU A 130 27.73 5.76 -20.06
CA GLU A 130 27.16 7.12 -20.11
C GLU A 130 27.64 7.87 -21.36
N GLY A 131 26.70 8.55 -22.04
CA GLY A 131 26.98 9.27 -23.29
C GLY A 131 27.23 8.37 -24.50
N ALA A 132 26.88 7.08 -24.44
CA ALA A 132 26.95 6.20 -25.60
C ALA A 132 26.09 6.71 -26.76
N THR A 133 26.57 6.52 -27.99
CA THR A 133 25.80 6.89 -29.18
C THR A 133 24.64 5.93 -29.40
N PRO A 134 23.57 6.35 -30.10
CA PRO A 134 22.43 5.46 -30.39
C PRO A 134 22.83 4.15 -31.06
N GLU A 135 23.85 4.16 -31.93
CA GLU A 135 24.35 2.96 -32.60
C GLU A 135 25.13 2.03 -31.66
N GLN A 136 25.85 2.59 -30.68
CA GLN A 136 26.49 1.79 -29.62
C GLN A 136 25.44 1.14 -28.72
N ILE A 137 24.44 1.89 -28.29
CA ILE A 137 23.32 1.38 -27.50
C ILE A 137 22.61 0.24 -28.25
N ARG A 138 22.30 0.44 -29.53
CA ARG A 138 21.65 -0.57 -30.36
C ARG A 138 22.49 -1.85 -30.45
N ARG A 139 23.80 -1.73 -30.63
CA ARG A 139 24.72 -2.87 -30.66
C ARG A 139 24.73 -3.64 -29.35
N ASP A 140 24.79 -2.93 -28.23
CA ASP A 140 24.81 -3.54 -26.89
C ASP A 140 23.49 -4.27 -26.60
N LEU A 141 22.35 -3.67 -26.98
CA LEU A 141 21.03 -4.30 -26.88
C LEU A 141 20.89 -5.55 -27.77
N LEU A 142 21.42 -5.52 -29.01
CA LEU A 142 21.42 -6.69 -29.90
C LEU A 142 22.27 -7.84 -29.34
N ALA A 143 23.43 -7.51 -28.76
CA ALA A 143 24.28 -8.50 -28.11
C ALA A 143 23.61 -9.10 -26.86
N TRP A 144 22.89 -8.27 -26.09
CA TRP A 144 22.10 -8.73 -24.96
C TRP A 144 20.96 -9.67 -25.38
N ALA A 145 20.19 -9.31 -26.43
CA ALA A 145 19.09 -10.14 -26.92
C ALA A 145 19.54 -11.56 -27.33
N ASP A 146 20.74 -11.71 -27.87
CA ASP A 146 21.31 -13.04 -28.14
C ASP A 146 21.62 -13.84 -26.87
N LYS A 147 22.18 -13.18 -25.85
CA LYS A 147 22.49 -13.80 -24.57
C LYS A 147 21.23 -14.18 -23.79
N GLN A 148 20.22 -13.33 -23.80
CA GLN A 148 18.95 -13.57 -23.12
C GLN A 148 18.27 -14.85 -23.60
N ARG A 149 18.26 -15.11 -24.93
CA ARG A 149 17.72 -16.35 -25.49
C ARG A 149 18.40 -17.61 -24.95
N ARG A 150 19.70 -17.55 -24.68
CA ARG A 150 20.47 -18.67 -24.10
C ARG A 150 20.26 -18.82 -22.59
N LEU A 151 19.81 -17.77 -21.91
CA LEU A 151 19.47 -17.80 -20.48
C LEU A 151 18.04 -18.31 -20.24
N GLN A 152 17.19 -18.31 -21.26
CA GLN A 152 15.79 -18.73 -21.19
C GLN A 152 15.51 -20.13 -21.76
N GLY A 153 16.47 -20.71 -22.51
CA GLY A 153 16.36 -22.05 -23.11
C GLY A 153 17.32 -23.03 -22.48
#